data_AF-A0A7U3USX0-F1
#
_entry.id   AF-A0A7U3USX0-F1
#
_cell.length_a   1.000
_cell.length_b   1.000
_cell.length_c   1.000
_cell.angle_alpha   90.00
_cell.angle_beta   90.00
_cell.angle_gamma   90.00
#
_symmetry.space_group_name_H-M   'P 1'
#
loop_
_entity.id
_entity.type
_entity.pdbx_description
1 polymer ?
#
loop_
_entity_poly.entity_id
_entity_poly.type
_entity_poly.pdbx_seq_one_letter_code
_entity_poly.pdbx_strand_id
1 'polypeptide(L)'
;MAQRVLVTLADDLDGGDAEETIAFGVDGQWYEIDLSTRNADKLRKDLAPYVEAGRRRTLSGHAYKRTPIAPTPATVRAWAQSNGFEVPARGRIPKKVYEAFNKAS
;
A
#
# COMPACT_ATOMS: atom_id res chain seq x y z
N MET A 1 -0.45 37.69 3.64
CA MET A 1 -0.70 37.01 2.34
C MET A 1 -1.13 35.60 2.65
N ALA A 2 -2.19 35.08 2.03
CA ALA A 2 -2.69 33.71 2.29
C ALA A 2 -2.86 32.96 0.97
N GLN A 3 -2.43 31.70 0.93
CA GLN A 3 -2.53 30.80 -0.22
C GLN A 3 -3.37 29.59 0.18
N ARG A 4 -4.27 29.16 -0.73
CA ARG A 4 -4.98 27.89 -0.63
C ARG A 4 -4.45 26.95 -1.71
N VAL A 5 -4.06 25.75 -1.31
CA VAL A 5 -3.68 24.64 -2.22
C VAL A 5 -4.84 23.66 -2.23
N LEU A 6 -5.36 23.33 -3.41
CA LEU A 6 -6.36 22.29 -3.62
C LEU A 6 -5.66 21.10 -4.29
N VAL A 7 -5.76 19.93 -3.67
CA VAL A 7 -5.30 18.66 -4.25
C VAL A 7 -6.56 17.87 -4.58
N THR A 8 -6.75 17.55 -5.86
CA THR A 8 -7.85 16.72 -6.35
C THR A 8 -7.28 15.47 -7.00
N LEU A 9 -8.02 14.37 -6.92
CA LEU A 9 -7.76 13.18 -7.72
C LEU A 9 -8.34 13.44 -9.11
N ALA A 10 -7.56 13.25 -10.15
CA ALA A 10 -7.98 13.53 -11.52
C ALA A 10 -8.31 12.23 -12.26
N ASP A 11 -9.34 12.23 -13.09
CA ASP A 11 -9.70 11.14 -13.99
C ASP A 11 -8.62 11.01 -15.06
N ASP A 12 -8.01 9.83 -15.18
CA ASP A 12 -6.89 9.58 -16.07
C ASP A 12 -7.27 9.61 -17.57
N LEU A 13 -8.56 9.55 -17.91
CA LEU A 13 -9.02 9.56 -19.31
C LEU A 13 -9.34 10.96 -19.83
N ASP A 14 -9.96 11.79 -19.00
CA ASP A 14 -10.44 13.11 -19.42
C ASP A 14 -9.92 14.29 -18.59
N GLY A 15 -9.19 14.02 -17.50
CA GLY A 15 -8.61 15.03 -16.61
C GLY A 15 -9.62 15.71 -15.68
N GLY A 16 -10.87 15.25 -15.64
CA GLY A 16 -11.89 15.70 -14.70
C GLY A 16 -11.65 15.21 -13.27
N ASP A 17 -12.63 15.35 -12.37
CA ASP A 17 -12.52 14.82 -11.01
C ASP A 17 -12.71 13.29 -11.01
N ALA A 18 -11.76 12.55 -10.43
CA ALA A 18 -11.89 11.12 -10.17
C ALA A 18 -12.55 10.85 -8.82
N GLU A 19 -13.29 9.76 -8.76
CA GLU A 19 -14.03 9.33 -7.57
C GLU A 19 -13.53 7.98 -7.04
N GLU A 20 -12.96 7.14 -7.90
CA GLU A 20 -12.43 5.83 -7.51
C GLU A 20 -11.26 5.36 -8.37
N THR A 21 -10.39 4.53 -7.77
CA THR A 21 -9.32 3.82 -8.47
C THR A 21 -9.77 2.39 -8.79
N ILE A 22 -9.68 1.97 -10.06
CA ILE A 22 -10.01 0.61 -10.48
C ILE A 22 -8.75 -0.17 -10.86
N ALA A 23 -8.56 -1.33 -10.24
CA ALA A 23 -7.58 -2.31 -10.68
C ALA A 23 -8.16 -3.24 -11.76
N PHE A 24 -7.46 -3.37 -12.89
CA PHE A 24 -7.84 -4.27 -13.98
C PHE A 24 -6.60 -4.92 -14.61
N GLY A 25 -6.79 -5.96 -15.44
CA GLY A 25 -5.66 -6.69 -16.02
C GLY A 25 -5.92 -7.19 -17.42
N VAL A 26 -4.88 -7.15 -18.25
CA VAL A 26 -4.87 -7.60 -19.65
C VAL A 26 -3.53 -8.30 -19.89
N ASP A 27 -3.57 -9.48 -20.51
CA ASP A 27 -2.38 -10.29 -20.83
C ASP A 27 -1.44 -10.56 -19.65
N GLY A 28 -2.02 -10.71 -18.45
CA GLY A 28 -1.29 -10.99 -17.22
C GLY A 28 -0.58 -9.78 -16.60
N GLN A 29 -0.68 -8.60 -17.20
CA GLN A 29 -0.26 -7.32 -16.61
C GLN A 29 -1.43 -6.69 -15.86
N TRP A 30 -1.14 -6.10 -14.69
CA TRP A 30 -2.12 -5.40 -13.87
C TRP A 30 -1.90 -3.89 -13.95
N TYR A 31 -2.99 -3.16 -14.03
CA TYR A 31 -3.05 -1.71 -14.13
C TYR A 31 -4.01 -1.18 -13.08
N GLU A 32 -3.77 0.06 -12.65
CA GLU A 32 -4.69 0.87 -11.85
C GLU A 32 -5.01 2.13 -12.66
N ILE A 33 -6.23 2.63 -12.51
CA ILE A 33 -6.69 3.84 -13.19
C ILE A 33 -7.67 4.60 -12.28
N ASP A 34 -7.46 5.90 -12.14
CA ASP A 34 -8.34 6.81 -11.40
C ASP A 34 -9.43 7.33 -12.32
N LEU A 35 -10.69 7.12 -11.96
CA LEU A 35 -11.84 7.42 -12.81
C LEU A 35 -12.98 8.09 -12.04
N SER A 36 -13.73 8.93 -12.74
CA SER A 36 -15.08 9.37 -12.35
C SER A 36 -16.06 8.19 -12.37
N THR A 37 -17.15 8.25 -11.61
CA THR A 37 -18.18 7.18 -11.60
C THR A 37 -18.65 6.81 -13.01
N ARG A 38 -18.83 7.79 -13.89
CA ARG A 38 -19.26 7.55 -15.27
C ARG A 38 -18.25 6.70 -16.06
N ASN A 39 -16.97 7.03 -15.98
CA ASN A 39 -15.93 6.32 -16.72
C ASN A 39 -15.66 4.94 -16.09
N ALA A 40 -15.72 4.85 -14.77
CA ALA A 40 -15.69 3.60 -14.01
C ALA A 40 -16.80 2.62 -14.41
N ASP A 41 -18.05 3.10 -14.49
CA ASP A 41 -19.20 2.30 -14.94
C ASP A 41 -19.06 1.84 -16.38
N LYS A 42 -18.52 2.72 -17.24
CA LYS A 42 -18.23 2.36 -18.64
C LYS A 42 -17.22 1.21 -18.70
N LEU A 43 -16.11 1.29 -17.95
CA LEU A 43 -15.10 0.22 -17.92
C LEU A 43 -15.70 -1.11 -17.47
N ARG A 44 -16.49 -1.11 -16.39
CA ARG A 44 -17.17 -2.32 -15.89
C ARG A 44 -18.12 -2.91 -16.92
N LYS A 45 -18.90 -2.06 -17.59
CA LYS A 45 -19.86 -2.47 -18.63
C LYS A 45 -19.16 -3.06 -19.84
N ASP A 46 -18.07 -2.45 -20.30
CA ASP A 46 -17.29 -2.94 -21.44
C ASP A 46 -16.64 -4.30 -21.14
N LEU A 47 -16.25 -4.54 -19.88
CA LEU A 47 -15.67 -5.81 -19.44
C LEU A 47 -16.73 -6.90 -19.12
N ALA A 48 -17.98 -6.53 -18.86
CA ALA A 48 -19.02 -7.45 -18.39
C ALA A 48 -19.20 -8.71 -19.27
N PRO A 49 -19.26 -8.63 -20.63
CA PRO A 49 -19.44 -9.82 -21.45
C PRO A 49 -18.28 -10.83 -21.31
N TYR A 50 -17.06 -10.34 -21.11
CA TYR A 50 -15.87 -11.18 -20.93
C TYR A 50 -15.82 -11.81 -19.54
N VAL A 51 -16.29 -11.07 -18.52
CA VAL A 51 -16.40 -11.58 -17.15
C VAL A 51 -17.48 -12.67 -17.08
N GLU A 52 -18.61 -12.48 -17.74
CA GLU A 52 -19.72 -13.44 -17.79
C GLU A 52 -19.35 -14.72 -18.55
N ALA A 53 -18.68 -14.61 -19.71
CA ALA A 53 -18.23 -15.77 -20.48
C ALA A 53 -16.99 -16.45 -19.89
N GLY A 54 -16.21 -15.68 -19.13
CA GLY A 54 -14.96 -16.14 -18.52
C GLY A 54 -15.18 -16.99 -17.28
N ARG A 55 -14.05 -17.46 -16.71
CA ARG A 55 -14.04 -18.09 -15.39
C ARG A 55 -13.14 -17.31 -14.46
N ARG A 56 -13.55 -17.17 -13.20
CA ARG A 56 -12.68 -16.61 -12.16
C ARG A 56 -11.47 -17.52 -11.98
N ARG A 57 -10.30 -17.05 -12.40
CA ARG A 57 -9.04 -17.65 -11.95
C ARG A 57 -8.76 -17.12 -10.55
N THR A 58 -8.67 -18.00 -9.57
CA THR A 58 -7.97 -17.67 -8.33
C THR A 58 -6.53 -17.39 -8.72
N LEU A 59 -6.01 -16.22 -8.34
CA LEU A 59 -4.57 -16.00 -8.29
C LEU A 59 -4.04 -17.06 -7.32
N SER A 60 -3.64 -18.22 -7.81
CA SER A 60 -2.82 -19.19 -7.08
C SER A 60 -1.41 -18.62 -6.95
N GLY A 61 -1.32 -17.41 -6.43
CA GLY A 61 -0.11 -16.77 -5.98
C GLY A 61 -0.34 -16.58 -4.50
N HIS A 62 0.43 -17.28 -3.68
CA HIS A 62 0.65 -16.88 -2.30
C HIS A 62 0.77 -15.34 -2.31
N ALA A 63 -0.17 -14.63 -1.66
CA ALA A 63 0.04 -13.22 -1.41
C ALA A 63 1.44 -13.13 -0.82
N TYR A 64 2.35 -12.42 -1.48
CA TYR A 64 3.71 -12.26 -0.99
C TYR A 64 3.56 -11.55 0.35
N LYS A 65 3.48 -12.33 1.43
CA LYS A 65 3.61 -11.81 2.78
C LYS A 65 5.00 -11.21 2.76
N ARG A 66 5.08 -9.87 2.68
CA ARG A 66 6.33 -9.18 2.97
C ARG A 66 6.79 -9.76 4.30
N THR A 67 7.84 -10.57 4.26
CA THR A 67 8.53 -10.96 5.48
C THR A 67 8.91 -9.64 6.14
N PRO A 68 8.44 -9.36 7.36
CA PRO A 68 8.83 -8.15 8.06
C PRO A 68 10.36 -8.13 8.05
N ILE A 69 10.95 -7.09 7.46
CA ILE A 69 12.38 -6.90 7.56
C ILE A 69 12.64 -6.76 9.06
N ALA A 70 13.39 -7.70 9.63
CA ALA A 70 13.74 -7.62 11.04
C ALA A 70 14.35 -6.23 11.28
N PRO A 71 13.85 -5.47 12.28
CA PRO A 71 14.33 -4.12 12.53
C PRO A 71 15.83 -4.19 12.77
N THR A 72 16.59 -3.34 12.06
CA THR A 72 18.04 -3.33 12.23
C THR A 72 18.38 -3.01 13.69
N PRO A 73 19.49 -3.52 14.24
CA PRO A 73 19.91 -3.14 15.59
C PRO A 73 20.06 -1.62 15.75
N ALA A 74 20.37 -0.87 14.69
CA ALA A 74 20.39 0.59 14.75
C ALA A 74 19.01 1.19 15.02
N THR A 75 17.97 0.72 14.31
CA THR A 75 16.58 1.15 14.49
C THR A 75 16.09 0.87 15.91
N VAL A 76 16.35 -0.33 16.43
CA VAL A 76 15.94 -0.71 17.79
C VAL A 76 16.67 0.12 18.85
N ARG A 77 17.96 0.46 18.66
CA ARG A 77 18.70 1.35 19.58
C ARG A 77 18.16 2.78 19.56
N ALA A 78 17.88 3.33 18.39
CA ALA A 78 17.34 4.68 18.26
C ALA A 78 15.98 4.79 18.97
N TRP A 79 15.09 3.81 18.75
CA TRP A 79 13.82 3.75 19.47
C TRP A 79 14.02 3.60 20.97
N ALA A 80 14.92 2.71 21.41
CA ALA A 80 15.20 2.49 22.82
C ALA A 80 15.67 3.76 23.52
N GLN A 81 16.61 4.50 22.93
CA GLN A 81 17.10 5.78 23.46
C GLN A 81 15.99 6.82 23.57
N SER A 82 15.16 6.96 22.53
CA SER A 82 14.01 7.87 22.54
C SER A 82 12.95 7.51 23.57
N ASN A 83 12.86 6.24 23.97
CA ASN A 83 11.93 5.73 24.98
C ASN A 83 12.58 5.58 26.37
N GLY A 84 13.78 6.14 26.58
CA GLY A 84 14.46 6.16 27.88
C GLY A 84 15.10 4.82 28.31
N PHE A 85 15.27 3.87 27.38
CA PHE A 85 16.00 2.64 27.64
C PHE A 85 17.50 2.85 27.46
N GLU A 86 18.29 2.40 28.44
CA GLU A 86 19.74 2.37 28.34
C GLU A 86 20.18 1.18 27.45
N VAL A 87 20.85 1.49 26.34
CA VAL A 87 21.34 0.49 25.38
C VAL A 87 22.80 0.77 25.01
N PRO A 88 23.65 -0.27 24.90
CA PRO A 88 25.04 -0.10 24.47
C PRO A 88 25.14 0.50 23.06
N ALA A 89 26.08 1.43 22.87
CA ALA A 89 26.32 2.08 21.58
C ALA A 89 26.72 1.10 20.47
N ARG A 90 27.33 -0.03 20.83
CA ARG A 90 27.72 -1.13 19.91
C ARG A 90 27.47 -2.49 20.57
N GLY A 91 27.32 -3.51 19.74
CA GLY A 91 27.10 -4.88 20.19
C GLY A 91 25.63 -5.27 20.36
N ARG A 92 25.40 -6.37 21.09
CA ARG A 92 24.09 -7.01 21.27
C ARG A 92 23.16 -6.12 22.10
N ILE A 93 21.93 -5.93 21.61
CA ILE A 93 20.88 -5.22 22.35
C ILE A 93 20.20 -6.21 23.32
N PRO A 94 19.92 -5.81 24.57
CA PRO A 94 19.21 -6.66 25.52
C PRO A 94 17.87 -7.17 24.99
N LYS A 95 17.53 -8.43 25.26
CA LYS A 95 16.28 -9.07 24.80
C LYS A 95 15.03 -8.29 25.20
N LYS A 96 15.01 -7.75 26.42
CA LYS A 96 13.90 -6.93 26.96
C LYS A 96 13.59 -5.70 26.09
N VAL A 97 14.60 -5.11 25.47
CA VAL A 97 14.44 -3.94 24.58
C VAL A 97 13.81 -4.36 23.25
N TYR A 98 14.20 -5.51 22.69
CA TYR A 98 13.53 -6.08 21.51
C TYR A 98 12.07 -6.44 21.79
N GLU A 99 11.77 -7.00 22.96
CA GLU A 99 10.39 -7.32 23.35
C GLU A 99 9.53 -6.06 23.52
N ALA A 100 10.10 -5.00 24.11
CA ALA A 100 9.42 -3.70 24.23
C ALA A 100 9.20 -3.05 22.84
N PHE A 101 10.21 -3.09 21.97
CA PHE A 101 10.11 -2.58 20.60
C PHE A 101 9.02 -3.30 19.81
N ASN A 102 8.98 -4.63 19.87
CA ASN A 102 7.99 -5.45 19.16
C ASN A 102 6.56 -5.29 19.73
N LYS A 103 6.40 -4.88 20.99
CA LYS A 103 5.08 -4.57 21.57
C LYS A 103 4.58 -3.18 21.19
N ALA A 104 5.50 -2.27 20.87
CA ALA A 104 5.21 -0.89 20.50
C ALA A 104 5.12 -0.68 18.98
N SER A 105 5.46 -1.70 18.18
CA SER A 105 5.35 -1.75 16.72
C SER A 105 4.10 -2.52 16.31
#